data_AF-A0A2R6M5T6-F1
#
_entry.id   AF-A0A2R6M5T6-F1
#
_cell.length_a   1.000
_cell.length_b   1.000
_cell.length_c   1.000
_cell.angle_alpha   90.00
_cell.angle_beta   90.00
_cell.angle_gamma   90.00
#
_symmetry.space_group_name_H-M   'P 1'
#
loop_
_entity.id
_entity.type
_entity.pdbx_description
1 polymer ?
#
loop_
_entity_poly.entity_id
_entity_poly.type
_entity_poly.pdbx_seq_one_letter_code
_entity_poly.pdbx_strand_id
1 'polypeptide(L)'
;MNQIRSELDRTDARTVLVRGASAPPRPSRTVTVAPGVAARVTPEGRRAPLFVSAEAPSGRTIRRYDDGNAEAAADCAVELAAERDLRAVWLCQRKQIGSWWGEGVAQQLERRLVSGARRADARLVVWSKRDGAVGDRYDVVLDP
;
A
#
# COMPACT_ATOMS: atom_id res chain seq x y z
N MET A 1 -10.47 5.84 -17.77
CA MET A 1 -10.08 7.07 -17.04
C MET A 1 -10.23 6.77 -15.55
N ASN A 2 -9.16 6.89 -14.74
CA ASN A 2 -9.15 6.42 -13.34
C ASN A 2 -10.03 7.31 -12.46
N GLN A 3 -11.26 6.89 -12.19
CA GLN A 3 -12.20 7.59 -11.30
C GLN A 3 -11.57 7.97 -9.95
N ILE A 4 -10.72 7.09 -9.39
CA ILE A 4 -9.96 7.35 -8.16
C ILE A 4 -9.02 8.56 -8.32
N ARG A 5 -8.32 8.69 -9.44
CA ARG A 5 -7.43 9.85 -9.67
C ARG A 5 -8.24 11.14 -9.73
N SER A 6 -9.33 11.14 -10.48
CA SER A 6 -10.19 12.32 -10.63
C SER A 6 -10.81 12.76 -9.29
N GLU A 7 -11.22 11.83 -8.43
CA GLU A 7 -11.73 12.19 -7.11
C GLU A 7 -10.62 12.72 -6.18
N LEU A 8 -9.44 12.09 -6.17
CA LEU A 8 -8.30 12.56 -5.37
C LEU A 8 -7.85 13.96 -5.77
N ASP A 9 -7.81 14.24 -7.07
CA ASP A 9 -7.43 15.56 -7.58
C ASP A 9 -8.49 16.62 -7.22
N ARG A 10 -9.77 16.24 -7.14
CA ARG A 10 -10.86 17.15 -6.74
C ARG A 10 -10.82 17.52 -5.25
N THR A 11 -10.42 16.58 -4.40
CA THR A 11 -10.47 16.75 -2.94
C THR A 11 -9.13 17.14 -2.32
N ASP A 12 -8.07 17.26 -3.12
CA ASP A 12 -6.68 17.46 -2.67
C ASP A 12 -6.24 16.49 -1.56
N ALA A 13 -6.81 15.28 -1.58
CA ALA A 13 -6.63 14.34 -0.48
C ALA A 13 -5.23 13.71 -0.54
N ARG A 14 -4.52 13.78 0.60
CA ARG A 14 -3.17 13.22 0.74
C ARG A 14 -3.14 11.74 1.09
N THR A 15 -4.24 11.22 1.66
CA THR A 15 -4.41 9.81 1.98
C THR A 15 -5.76 9.31 1.47
N VAL A 16 -5.78 8.08 0.97
CA VAL A 16 -7.00 7.45 0.49
C VAL A 16 -7.05 5.97 0.80
N LEU A 17 -8.20 5.51 1.28
CA LEU A 17 -8.53 4.11 1.42
C LEU A 17 -9.41 3.66 0.26
N VAL A 18 -8.91 2.73 -0.53
CA VAL A 18 -9.60 2.12 -1.67
C VAL A 18 -10.00 0.69 -1.32
N ARG A 19 -11.29 0.36 -1.46
CA ARG A 19 -11.81 -0.99 -1.26
C ARG A 19 -12.47 -1.49 -2.54
N GLY A 20 -12.17 -2.71 -2.96
CA GLY A 20 -12.75 -3.30 -4.18
C GLY A 20 -12.42 -4.78 -4.35
N ALA A 21 -12.99 -5.43 -5.36
CA ALA A 21 -12.73 -6.85 -5.65
C ALA A 21 -11.35 -7.10 -6.29
N SER A 22 -10.87 -6.12 -7.06
CA SER A 22 -9.60 -6.13 -7.79
C SER A 22 -8.70 -4.98 -7.32
N ALA A 23 -7.39 -5.11 -7.55
CA ALA A 23 -6.48 -4.00 -7.32
C ALA A 23 -6.70 -2.93 -8.40
N PRO A 24 -6.82 -1.64 -8.03
CA PRO A 24 -6.90 -0.58 -9.02
C PRO A 24 -5.58 -0.48 -9.81
N PRO A 25 -5.65 -0.02 -11.08
CA PRO A 25 -4.44 0.21 -11.87
C PRO A 25 -3.58 1.29 -11.20
N ARG A 26 -2.30 0.95 -11.00
CA ARG A 26 -1.36 1.82 -10.29
C ARG A 26 -0.83 2.92 -11.22
N PRO A 27 -0.66 4.15 -10.71
CA PRO A 27 0.01 5.19 -11.46
C PRO A 27 1.52 4.89 -11.59
N SER A 28 2.15 5.52 -12.57
CA SER A 28 3.62 5.50 -12.69
C SER A 28 4.30 6.17 -11.49
N ARG A 29 5.55 5.80 -11.21
CA ARG A 29 6.37 6.34 -10.10
C ARG A 29 5.72 6.06 -8.75
N THR A 30 5.51 4.78 -8.46
CA THR A 30 4.97 4.34 -7.17
C THR A 30 5.91 3.41 -6.44
N VAL A 31 5.80 3.43 -5.11
CA VAL A 31 6.29 2.38 -4.24
C VAL A 31 5.10 1.63 -3.67
N THR A 32 5.22 0.31 -3.57
CA THR A 32 4.20 -0.60 -3.09
C THR A 32 4.74 -1.45 -1.96
N VAL A 33 4.00 -1.49 -0.86
CA VAL A 33 4.13 -2.44 0.24
C VAL A 33 2.99 -3.44 0.11
N ALA A 34 3.29 -4.73 -0.01
CA ALA A 34 2.28 -5.78 -0.18
C ALA A 34 2.63 -7.03 0.62
N PRO A 35 1.65 -7.83 1.07
CA PRO A 35 1.92 -9.13 1.64
C PRO A 35 2.38 -10.13 0.57
N GLY A 36 3.09 -11.15 1.03
CA GLY A 36 3.39 -12.35 0.27
C GLY A 36 2.13 -13.04 -0.28
N VAL A 37 2.30 -13.86 -1.33
CA VAL A 37 1.20 -14.70 -1.84
C VAL A 37 0.95 -15.92 -0.96
N ALA A 38 1.94 -16.32 -0.16
CA ALA A 38 1.87 -17.47 0.72
C ALA A 38 2.28 -17.10 2.14
N ALA A 39 1.52 -17.58 3.11
CA ALA A 39 1.83 -17.48 4.53
C ALA A 39 2.23 -18.86 5.08
N ARG A 40 3.20 -18.87 5.99
CA ARG A 40 3.52 -20.00 6.85
C ARG A 40 2.62 -19.94 8.08
N VAL A 41 2.14 -21.10 8.53
CA VAL A 41 1.42 -21.22 9.80
C VAL A 41 2.44 -21.64 10.86
N THR A 42 2.55 -20.87 11.94
CA THR A 42 3.36 -21.17 13.13
C THR A 42 2.44 -21.25 14.35
N PRO A 43 2.89 -21.80 15.49
CA PRO A 43 2.11 -21.80 16.73
C PRO A 43 1.67 -20.41 17.19
N GLU A 44 2.44 -19.37 16.84
CA GLU A 44 2.18 -17.96 17.17
C GLU A 44 1.22 -17.28 16.16
N GLY A 45 0.80 -18.00 15.10
CA GLY A 45 -0.13 -17.49 14.10
C GLY A 45 0.37 -17.65 12.65
N ARG A 46 -0.26 -16.93 11.72
CA ARG A 46 0.20 -16.89 10.32
C ARG A 46 1.32 -15.86 10.18
N ARG A 47 2.32 -16.13 9.35
CA ARG A 47 3.33 -15.14 8.96
C ARG A 47 3.64 -15.27 7.49
N ALA A 48 3.78 -14.16 6.80
CA ALA A 48 4.27 -14.13 5.42
C ALA A 48 5.40 -13.10 5.31
N PRO A 49 6.15 -13.08 4.19
CA PRO A 49 6.98 -11.94 3.87
C PRO A 49 6.12 -10.73 3.50
N LEU A 50 6.66 -9.53 3.72
CA LEU A 50 6.22 -8.29 3.12
C LEU A 50 7.17 -7.95 1.98
N PHE A 51 6.62 -7.51 0.87
CA PHE A 51 7.39 -7.05 -0.27
C PHE A 51 7.33 -5.53 -0.37
N VAL A 52 8.48 -4.90 -0.53
CA VAL A 52 8.58 -3.51 -0.97
C VAL A 52 9.10 -3.49 -2.39
N SER A 53 8.34 -2.85 -3.27
CA SER A 53 8.71 -2.69 -4.67
C SER A 53 8.49 -1.25 -5.12
N ALA A 54 9.40 -0.73 -5.93
CA ALA A 54 9.30 0.62 -6.49
C ALA A 54 9.44 0.56 -8.02
N GLU A 55 8.74 1.45 -8.70
CA GLU A 55 8.91 1.63 -10.13
C GLU A 55 10.16 2.46 -10.43
N ALA A 56 11.02 1.96 -11.29
CA ALA A 56 12.17 2.67 -11.82
C ALA A 56 11.74 3.72 -12.85
N PRO A 57 12.56 4.75 -13.11
CA PRO A 57 12.30 5.72 -14.18
C PRO A 57 12.08 5.07 -15.56
N SER A 58 12.64 3.88 -15.79
CA SER A 58 12.46 3.07 -17.00
C SER A 58 11.14 2.28 -17.04
N GLY A 59 10.25 2.45 -16.05
CA GLY A 59 9.00 1.70 -15.90
C GLY A 59 9.16 0.28 -15.34
N ARG A 60 10.40 -0.16 -15.07
CA ARG A 60 10.67 -1.49 -14.47
C ARG A 60 10.38 -1.50 -12.98
N THR A 61 9.71 -2.53 -12.47
CA THR A 61 9.55 -2.71 -11.02
C THR A 61 10.81 -3.32 -10.40
N ILE A 62 11.34 -2.70 -9.35
CA ILE A 62 12.46 -3.20 -8.56
C ILE A 62 11.93 -3.65 -7.19
N ARG A 63 12.18 -4.89 -6.79
CA ARG A 63 11.93 -5.38 -5.43
C ARG A 63 13.14 -5.04 -4.55
N ARG A 64 12.90 -4.42 -3.40
CA ARG A 64 13.95 -3.92 -2.48
C ARG A 64 13.90 -4.56 -1.10
N TYR A 65 12.75 -5.12 -0.73
CA TYR A 65 12.55 -5.79 0.54
C TYR A 65 11.67 -7.02 0.35
N ASP A 66 12.00 -8.09 1.08
CA ASP A 66 11.35 -9.41 1.03
C ASP A 66 11.60 -10.17 2.34
N ASP A 67 10.93 -9.75 3.42
CA ASP A 67 11.08 -10.39 4.74
C ASP A 67 9.85 -10.10 5.64
N GLY A 68 9.74 -10.74 6.80
CA GLY A 68 8.59 -10.69 7.71
C GLY A 68 8.58 -9.52 8.69
N ASN A 69 9.52 -8.57 8.61
CA ASN A 69 9.58 -7.42 9.52
C ASN A 69 8.85 -6.20 8.92
N ALA A 70 7.67 -5.90 9.49
CA ALA A 70 6.82 -4.81 9.05
C ALA A 70 7.43 -3.41 9.26
N GLU A 71 8.23 -3.23 10.30
CA GLU A 71 8.93 -1.98 10.56
C GLU A 71 9.95 -1.69 9.47
N ALA A 72 10.83 -2.65 9.21
CA ALA A 72 11.83 -2.53 8.15
C ALA A 72 11.20 -2.39 6.75
N ALA A 73 10.06 -3.05 6.49
CA ALA A 73 9.31 -2.88 5.25
C ALA A 73 8.78 -1.44 5.10
N ALA A 74 8.24 -0.85 6.17
CA ALA A 74 7.79 0.54 6.13
C ALA A 74 8.96 1.49 5.91
N ASP A 75 10.05 1.35 6.66
CA ASP A 75 11.20 2.24 6.56
C ASP A 75 11.83 2.19 5.17
N CYS A 76 12.01 0.99 4.60
CA CYS A 76 12.46 0.83 3.21
C CYS A 76 11.55 1.52 2.19
N ALA A 77 10.22 1.46 2.38
CA ALA A 77 9.28 2.14 1.49
C ALA A 77 9.35 3.66 1.62
N VAL A 78 9.57 4.18 2.83
CA VAL A 78 9.73 5.62 3.08
C VAL A 78 11.03 6.15 2.48
N GLU A 79 12.14 5.44 2.65
CA GLU A 79 13.42 5.77 2.03
C GLU A 79 13.29 5.85 0.50
N LEU A 80 12.67 4.84 -0.11
CA LEU A 80 12.43 4.83 -1.56
C LEU A 80 11.53 5.97 -2.03
N ALA A 81 10.54 6.36 -1.23
CA ALA A 81 9.69 7.50 -1.55
C ALA A 81 10.48 8.81 -1.55
N ALA A 82 11.38 8.99 -0.58
CA ALA A 82 12.22 10.18 -0.49
C ALA A 82 13.27 10.25 -1.61
N GLU A 83 13.85 9.12 -2.01
CA GLU A 83 14.89 9.08 -3.04
C GLU A 83 14.40 9.33 -4.47
N ARG A 84 13.13 9.00 -4.78
CA ARG A 84 12.70 8.78 -6.17
C ARG A 84 11.62 9.70 -6.72
N ASP A 85 11.30 10.80 -6.04
CA ASP A 85 10.23 11.73 -6.45
C ASP A 85 8.95 10.98 -6.87
N LEU A 86 8.49 10.11 -5.96
CA LEU A 86 7.36 9.22 -6.21
C LEU A 86 6.04 9.97 -6.05
N ARG A 87 5.06 9.64 -6.88
CA ARG A 87 3.72 10.26 -6.82
C ARG A 87 2.84 9.63 -5.76
N ALA A 88 3.04 8.35 -5.48
CA ALA A 88 2.24 7.65 -4.47
C ALA A 88 2.97 6.48 -3.82
N VAL A 89 2.66 6.29 -2.55
CA VAL A 89 2.98 5.13 -1.72
C VAL A 89 1.74 4.27 -1.62
N TRP A 90 1.86 2.96 -1.85
CA TRP A 90 0.73 2.03 -1.82
C TRP A 90 0.89 1.00 -0.71
N LEU A 91 -0.11 0.89 0.17
CA LEU A 91 -0.25 -0.23 1.10
C LEU A 91 -1.30 -1.19 0.55
N CYS A 92 -0.87 -2.26 -0.10
CA CYS A 92 -1.76 -3.23 -0.74
C CYS A 92 -2.23 -4.32 0.24
N GLN A 93 -3.47 -4.79 0.04
CA GLN A 93 -4.08 -5.86 0.84
C GLN A 93 -4.01 -5.62 2.35
N ARG A 94 -4.27 -4.38 2.82
CA ARG A 94 -4.22 -4.03 4.24
C ARG A 94 -5.02 -4.99 5.13
N LYS A 95 -6.19 -5.46 4.69
CA LYS A 95 -6.97 -6.50 5.41
C LYS A 95 -6.24 -7.84 5.54
N GLN A 96 -5.57 -8.30 4.48
CA GLN A 96 -4.78 -9.54 4.53
C GLN A 96 -3.57 -9.37 5.44
N ILE A 97 -2.94 -8.20 5.43
CA ILE A 97 -1.89 -7.85 6.38
C ILE A 97 -2.43 -7.91 7.82
N GLY A 98 -3.59 -7.33 8.10
CA GLY A 98 -4.23 -7.43 9.41
C GLY A 98 -4.55 -8.87 9.81
N SER A 99 -5.00 -9.70 8.87
CA SER A 99 -5.31 -11.11 9.11
C SER A 99 -4.07 -11.96 9.42
N TRP A 100 -2.93 -11.65 8.81
CA TRP A 100 -1.72 -12.47 8.95
C TRP A 100 -0.81 -11.95 10.06
N TRP A 101 -0.54 -10.65 10.14
CA TRP A 101 0.37 -10.06 11.14
C TRP A 101 -0.35 -9.39 12.32
N GLY A 102 -1.68 -9.34 12.30
CA GLY A 102 -2.49 -8.64 13.29
C GLY A 102 -2.82 -7.19 12.90
N GLU A 103 -3.98 -6.71 13.35
CA GLU A 103 -4.47 -5.36 13.01
C GLU A 103 -3.54 -4.24 13.50
N GLY A 104 -2.85 -4.45 14.63
CA GLY A 104 -1.86 -3.49 15.14
C GLY A 104 -0.70 -3.26 14.17
N VAL A 105 -0.23 -4.32 13.49
CA VAL A 105 0.83 -4.22 12.49
C VAL A 105 0.33 -3.49 11.24
N ALA A 106 -0.88 -3.79 10.79
CA ALA A 106 -1.50 -3.09 9.66
C ALA A 106 -1.62 -1.58 9.92
N GLN A 107 -2.08 -1.20 11.12
CA GLN A 107 -2.17 0.21 11.53
C GLN A 107 -0.80 0.88 11.68
N GLN A 108 0.21 0.16 12.20
CA GLN A 108 1.56 0.68 12.32
C GLN A 108 2.17 0.97 10.94
N LEU A 109 2.04 0.03 9.99
CA LEU A 109 2.45 0.21 8.60
C LEU A 109 1.77 1.44 8.00
N GLU A 110 0.45 1.55 8.14
CA GLU A 110 -0.32 2.69 7.63
C GLU A 110 0.18 4.01 8.20
N ARG A 111 0.33 4.15 9.53
CA ARG A 111 0.83 5.38 10.17
C ARG A 111 2.23 5.77 9.71
N ARG A 112 3.14 4.80 9.58
CA ARG A 112 4.51 5.04 9.09
C ARG A 112 4.52 5.50 7.64
N LEU A 113 3.75 4.83 6.79
CA LEU A 113 3.64 5.17 5.38
C LEU A 113 2.95 6.53 5.18
N VAL A 114 1.96 6.90 5.99
CA VAL A 114 1.38 8.27 5.99
C VAL A 114 2.47 9.29 6.26
N SER A 115 3.26 9.07 7.30
CA SER A 115 4.33 9.99 7.72
C SER A 115 5.40 10.13 6.64
N GLY A 116 5.82 9.02 6.04
CA GLY A 116 6.80 9.01 4.95
C GLY A 116 6.28 9.64 3.66
N ALA A 117 5.05 9.31 3.25
CA ALA A 117 4.43 9.89 2.07
C ALA A 117 4.31 11.42 2.19
N ARG A 118 3.89 11.92 3.36
CA ARG A 118 3.84 13.37 3.63
C ARG A 118 5.21 14.04 3.49
N ARG A 119 6.28 13.44 4.00
CA ARG A 119 7.65 13.99 3.89
C ARG A 119 8.16 14.01 2.45
N ALA A 120 7.75 13.04 1.64
CA ALA A 120 8.11 12.93 0.24
C ALA A 120 7.15 13.69 -0.71
N ASP A 121 6.20 14.48 -0.17
CA ASP A 121 5.10 15.11 -0.91
C ASP A 121 4.29 14.13 -1.80
N ALA A 122 4.29 12.85 -1.43
CA ALA A 122 3.59 11.78 -2.13
C ALA A 122 2.21 11.50 -1.51
N ARG A 123 1.29 10.93 -2.29
CA ARG A 123 -0.01 10.47 -1.78
C ARG A 123 0.09 9.06 -1.19
N LEU A 124 -0.55 8.80 -0.05
CA LEU A 124 -0.73 7.43 0.44
C LEU A 124 -2.02 6.83 -0.12
N VAL A 125 -1.92 5.64 -0.72
CA VAL A 125 -3.07 4.83 -1.14
C VAL A 125 -3.08 3.51 -0.37
N VAL A 126 -4.05 3.35 0.52
CA VAL A 126 -4.30 2.09 1.22
C VAL A 126 -5.33 1.31 0.42
N TRP A 127 -5.00 0.10 -0.02
CA TRP A 127 -5.90 -0.76 -0.76
C TRP A 127 -6.23 -2.04 0.01
N SER A 128 -7.48 -2.47 -0.04
CA SER A 128 -7.91 -3.77 0.49
C SER A 128 -8.93 -4.44 -0.42
N LYS A 129 -8.78 -5.75 -0.58
CA LYS A 129 -9.82 -6.57 -1.20
C LYS A 129 -11.09 -6.57 -0.32
N ARG A 130 -12.26 -6.33 -0.91
CA ARG A 130 -13.56 -6.52 -0.27
C ARG A 130 -14.15 -7.84 -0.77
N ASP A 131 -14.55 -8.70 0.15
CA ASP A 131 -15.34 -9.89 -0.20
C ASP A 131 -16.78 -9.45 -0.42
N GLY A 132 -17.26 -9.54 -1.67
CA GLY A 132 -18.61 -9.16 -2.05
C GLY A 132 -18.78 -9.00 -3.56
N ALA A 133 -19.90 -9.50 -4.09
CA ALA A 133 -20.27 -9.51 -5.51
C ALA A 133 -20.74 -8.12 -6.03
N VAL A 134 -20.02 -7.05 -5.69
CA VAL A 134 -20.32 -5.71 -6.22
C VAL A 134 -19.36 -5.45 -7.36
N GLY A 135 -19.86 -5.56 -8.59
CA GLY A 135 -19.07 -5.37 -9.81
C GLY A 135 -18.35 -4.02 -9.80
N ASP A 136 -17.05 -4.06 -10.12
CA ASP A 136 -16.13 -2.97 -10.51
C ASP A 136 -16.17 -1.62 -9.77
N ARG A 137 -16.88 -1.50 -8.64
CA ARG A 137 -16.97 -0.25 -7.88
C ARG A 137 -15.95 -0.23 -6.76
N TYR A 138 -15.10 0.79 -6.78
CA TYR A 138 -14.18 1.11 -5.71
C TYR A 138 -14.88 2.03 -4.71
N ASP A 139 -14.98 1.61 -3.45
CA ASP A 139 -15.36 2.53 -2.38
C ASP A 139 -14.10 3.28 -1.95
N VAL A 140 -14.15 4.61 -2.06
CA VAL A 140 -13.08 5.53 -1.68
C VAL A 140 -13.47 6.19 -0.37
N VAL A 141 -12.66 5.99 0.67
CA VAL A 141 -12.76 6.76 1.92
C VAL A 141 -11.53 7.64 2.01
N LEU A 142 -11.76 8.95 2.02
CA LEU A 142 -10.73 9.95 2.24
C LEU A 142 -10.72 10.24 3.74
N ASP A 143 -9.54 10.14 4.36
CA ASP A 143 -9.38 10.62 5.73
C ASP A 143 -9.51 12.15 5.72
N PRO A 144 -10.10 12.77 6.77
CA PRO A 144 -10.09 14.22 6.93
C PRO A 144 -8.68 14.80 7.15
#